data_AF-A0A1A3DSW6-F1
#
_entry.id   AF-A0A1A3DSW6-F1
#
_cell.length_a   1.000
_cell.length_b   1.000
_cell.length_c   1.000
_cell.angle_alpha   90.00
_cell.angle_beta   90.00
_cell.angle_gamma   90.00
#
_symmetry.space_group_name_H-M   'P 1'
#
loop_
_entity.id
_entity.type
_entity.pdbx_description
1 polymer ?
#
loop_
_entity_poly.entity_id
_entity_poly.type
_entity_poly.pdbx_seq_one_letter_code
_entity_poly.pdbx_strand_id
1 'polypeptide(L)'
;MRVSSVWAAGVALGASMLGGAVLAAPQASATCNLTPADDQYIQLLAQNKLVHNADFTDCHEAAEGRWFADQVRANANPFGEAQELINMITNTTPMTQAQAEWEVESAIYVYAPDMIPKIKDQAAKANWPTA
;
A
#
# COMPACT_ATOMS: atom_id res chain seq x y z
N MET A 1 -13.24 42.30 -48.99
CA MET A 1 -12.50 42.59 -47.74
C MET A 1 -12.96 41.64 -46.64
N ARG A 2 -12.27 40.51 -46.49
CA ARG A 2 -12.27 39.63 -45.31
C ARG A 2 -11.03 38.75 -45.42
N VAL A 3 -9.99 39.02 -44.62
CA VAL A 3 -8.95 38.03 -44.32
C VAL A 3 -8.57 38.24 -42.86
N SER A 4 -8.81 37.19 -42.09
CA SER A 4 -8.62 37.10 -40.66
C SER A 4 -7.14 37.24 -40.28
N SER A 5 -6.90 38.08 -39.29
CA SER A 5 -5.64 38.22 -38.56
C SER A 5 -5.45 37.06 -37.58
N VAL A 6 -4.34 36.31 -37.67
CA VAL A 6 -3.52 35.96 -36.51
C VAL A 6 -2.08 35.84 -36.98
N TRP A 7 -1.23 36.74 -36.47
CA TRP A 7 0.20 36.77 -36.68
C TRP A 7 0.87 35.77 -35.73
N ALA A 8 1.77 34.96 -36.25
CA ALA A 8 2.65 34.11 -35.47
C ALA A 8 3.82 34.95 -34.92
N ALA A 9 4.06 34.87 -33.61
CA ALA A 9 5.33 35.27 -33.00
C ALA A 9 5.68 34.26 -31.90
N GLY A 10 6.66 33.39 -32.18
CA GLY A 10 7.53 32.82 -31.15
C GLY A 10 8.56 33.88 -30.70
N VAL A 11 9.42 33.70 -29.70
CA VAL A 11 9.99 32.51 -29.07
C VAL A 11 10.57 32.93 -27.70
N ALA A 12 10.49 31.99 -26.73
CA ALA A 12 11.33 31.71 -25.56
C ALA A 12 11.63 32.76 -24.46
N LEU A 13 11.23 32.40 -23.23
CA LEU A 13 12.05 32.25 -22.01
C LEU A 13 11.33 31.14 -21.20
N GLY A 14 11.89 30.00 -20.78
CA GLY A 14 13.22 29.79 -20.20
C GLY A 14 13.15 29.85 -18.67
N ALA A 15 12.48 28.88 -18.00
CA ALA A 15 12.77 28.48 -16.61
C ALA A 15 11.89 27.28 -16.19
N SER A 16 12.57 26.17 -15.94
CA SER A 16 12.14 25.05 -15.12
C SER A 16 11.46 25.48 -13.81
N MET A 17 10.20 25.06 -13.63
CA MET A 17 9.56 24.95 -12.32
C MET A 17 9.08 23.50 -12.16
N LEU A 18 10.04 22.59 -11.97
CA LEU A 18 9.84 21.46 -11.07
C LEU A 18 9.73 22.06 -9.65
N GLY A 19 8.59 22.68 -9.37
CA GLY A 19 8.26 23.25 -8.08
C GLY A 19 7.16 22.38 -7.50
N GLY A 20 7.54 21.38 -6.71
CA GLY A 20 6.63 20.48 -6.02
C GLY A 20 5.69 21.25 -5.11
N ALA A 21 4.56 21.68 -5.64
CA ALA A 21 3.39 22.00 -4.84
C ALA A 21 2.69 20.68 -4.52
N VAL A 22 3.31 19.87 -3.65
CA VAL A 22 2.54 19.03 -2.75
C VAL A 22 1.79 20.00 -1.85
N LEU A 23 0.61 20.43 -2.32
CA LEU A 23 -0.40 20.99 -1.43
C LEU A 23 -0.64 19.90 -0.40
N ALA A 24 0.06 20.02 0.74
CA ALA A 24 -0.17 19.20 1.91
C ALA A 24 -1.66 19.35 2.21
N ALA A 25 -2.44 18.31 1.87
CA ALA A 25 -3.80 18.20 2.32
C ALA A 25 -3.78 18.41 3.83
N PRO A 26 -4.71 19.22 4.39
CA PRO A 26 -4.71 19.48 5.81
C PRO A 26 -4.83 18.13 6.52
N GLN A 27 -3.78 17.78 7.27
CA GLN A 27 -3.71 16.60 8.12
C GLN A 27 -4.75 16.79 9.23
N ALA A 28 -5.99 16.46 8.93
CA ALA A 28 -7.01 16.18 9.93
C ALA A 28 -6.84 14.74 10.42
N SER A 29 -5.66 14.45 10.94
CA SER A 29 -5.32 13.21 11.63
C SER A 29 -4.97 13.59 13.06
N ALA A 30 -5.58 12.93 14.04
CA ALA A 30 -5.05 12.93 15.39
C ALA A 30 -3.55 12.62 15.29
N THR A 31 -2.69 13.39 15.97
CA THR A 31 -1.23 13.36 15.85
C THR A 31 -0.69 11.94 16.01
N CYS A 32 -0.62 11.19 14.92
CA CYS A 32 -0.04 9.87 14.87
C CYS A 32 1.26 10.01 14.10
N ASN A 33 2.33 9.57 14.77
CA ASN A 33 3.68 9.73 14.28
C ASN A 33 4.02 8.46 13.50
N LEU A 34 3.93 8.55 12.17
CA LEU A 34 4.31 7.45 11.28
C LEU A 34 5.82 7.21 11.37
N THR A 35 6.19 5.94 11.48
CA THR A 35 7.60 5.54 11.40
C THR A 35 8.02 5.41 9.93
N PRO A 36 9.34 5.36 9.61
CA PRO A 36 9.78 5.08 8.24
C PRO A 36 9.29 3.74 7.69
N ALA A 37 9.05 2.75 8.56
CA ALA A 37 8.45 1.48 8.15
C ALA A 37 6.97 1.69 7.77
N ASP A 38 6.26 2.54 8.51
CA ASP A 38 4.87 2.86 8.21
C ASP A 38 4.75 3.53 6.85
N ASP A 39 5.60 4.51 6.57
CA ASP A 39 5.67 5.18 5.27
C ASP A 39 5.95 4.19 4.14
N GLN A 40 6.84 3.21 4.38
CA GLN A 40 7.14 2.17 3.40
C GLN A 40 5.92 1.28 3.13
N TYR A 41 5.21 0.86 4.18
CA TYR A 41 4.01 0.04 4.05
C TYR A 41 2.91 0.78 3.27
N ILE A 42 2.61 2.03 3.65
CA ILE A 42 1.62 2.87 2.96
C ILE A 42 1.99 3.06 1.48
N GLN A 43 3.29 3.27 1.18
CA GLN A 43 3.76 3.37 -0.21
C GLN A 43 3.56 2.07 -1.00
N LEU A 44 3.67 0.91 -0.37
CA LEU A 44 3.38 -0.38 -1.01
C LEU A 44 1.88 -0.54 -1.27
N LEU A 45 1.02 -0.14 -0.34
CA LEU A 45 -0.44 -0.15 -0.54
C LEU A 45 -0.86 0.79 -1.68
N ALA A 46 -0.28 2.00 -1.73
CA ALA A 46 -0.56 2.98 -2.76
C ALA A 46 -0.21 2.48 -4.19
N GLN A 47 0.86 1.69 -4.34
CA GLN A 47 1.25 1.10 -5.63
C GLN A 47 0.19 0.18 -6.22
N ASN A 48 -0.56 -0.52 -5.37
CA ASN A 48 -1.64 -1.42 -5.78
C ASN A 48 -3.03 -0.80 -5.64
N LYS A 49 -3.10 0.54 -5.49
CA LYS A 49 -4.33 1.31 -5.32
C LYS A 49 -5.19 0.82 -4.13
N LEU A 50 -4.53 0.37 -3.06
CA LEU A 50 -5.16 -0.02 -1.80
C LEU A 50 -5.26 1.13 -0.81
N VAL A 51 -5.21 2.38 -1.28
CA VAL A 51 -5.48 3.52 -0.41
C VAL A 51 -6.95 3.40 -0.01
N HIS A 52 -7.19 3.17 1.27
CA HIS A 52 -8.55 3.03 1.77
C HIS A 52 -9.28 4.37 1.54
N ASN A 53 -10.61 4.32 1.39
CA ASN A 53 -11.46 5.49 1.22
C ASN A 53 -11.13 6.60 2.24
N ALA A 54 -11.51 7.86 1.96
CA ALA A 54 -11.14 9.05 2.74
C ALA A 54 -11.48 9.01 4.26
N ASP A 55 -12.20 7.98 4.71
CA ASP A 55 -12.51 7.69 6.10
C ASP A 55 -11.35 6.98 6.84
N PHE A 56 -10.40 6.40 6.10
CA PHE A 56 -9.22 5.74 6.62
C PHE A 56 -8.02 6.67 6.54
N THR A 57 -7.28 6.75 7.64
CA THR A 57 -6.04 7.51 7.70
C THR A 57 -4.86 6.57 7.50
N ASP A 58 -3.76 7.07 6.94
CA ASP A 58 -2.46 6.39 6.87
C ASP A 58 -2.06 5.73 8.21
N CYS A 59 -2.45 6.34 9.33
CA CYS A 59 -2.23 5.81 10.67
C CYS A 59 -3.06 4.58 11.02
N HIS A 60 -4.29 4.51 10.51
CA HIS A 60 -5.12 3.32 10.61
C HIS A 60 -4.51 2.18 9.80
N GLU A 61 -4.16 2.46 8.53
CA GLU A 61 -3.53 1.47 7.64
C GLU A 61 -2.24 0.94 8.26
N ALA A 62 -1.36 1.82 8.75
CA ALA A 62 -0.13 1.41 9.42
C ALA A 62 -0.39 0.57 10.69
N ALA A 63 -1.43 0.87 11.47
CA ALA A 63 -1.79 0.09 12.64
C ALA A 63 -2.28 -1.32 12.26
N GLU A 64 -3.09 -1.42 11.21
CA GLU A 64 -3.57 -2.68 10.66
C GLU A 64 -2.44 -3.54 10.09
N GLY A 65 -1.54 -2.93 9.30
CA GLY A 65 -0.35 -3.63 8.78
C GLY A 65 0.55 -4.19 9.88
N ARG A 66 0.76 -3.43 10.98
CA ARG A 66 1.48 -3.94 12.15
C ARG A 66 0.74 -5.10 12.82
N TRP A 67 -0.59 -4.98 12.95
CA TRP A 67 -1.41 -6.04 13.52
C TRP A 67 -1.32 -7.34 12.72
N PHE A 68 -1.39 -7.29 11.38
CA PHE A 68 -1.18 -8.49 10.54
C PHE A 68 0.18 -9.14 10.79
N ALA A 69 1.24 -8.34 10.84
CA ALA A 69 2.58 -8.84 11.07
C ALA A 69 2.75 -9.47 12.46
N ASP A 70 2.12 -8.91 13.49
CA ASP A 70 2.14 -9.44 14.85
C ASP A 70 1.36 -10.76 14.94
N GLN A 71 0.21 -10.86 14.28
CA GLN A 71 -0.56 -12.11 14.15
C GLN A 71 0.29 -13.22 13.54
N VAL A 72 0.95 -12.93 12.40
CA VAL A 72 1.83 -13.87 11.70
C VAL A 72 2.98 -14.32 12.61
N ARG A 73 3.63 -13.40 13.33
CA ARG A 73 4.71 -13.75 14.26
C ARG A 73 4.26 -14.62 15.43
N ALA A 74 3.07 -14.35 15.97
CA ALA A 74 2.55 -15.05 17.12
C ALA A 74 2.11 -16.49 16.78
N ASN A 75 1.88 -16.80 15.51
CA ASN A 75 1.40 -18.12 15.09
C ASN A 75 2.56 -19.13 14.87
N ALA A 76 2.35 -20.37 15.30
CA ALA A 76 3.29 -21.47 15.04
C ALA A 76 3.41 -21.78 13.53
N ASN A 77 2.32 -21.61 12.79
CA ASN A 77 2.19 -21.73 11.34
C ASN A 77 1.95 -20.34 10.68
N PRO A 78 2.99 -19.48 10.56
CA PRO A 78 2.84 -18.14 10.00
C PRO A 78 2.32 -18.14 8.56
N PHE A 79 2.63 -19.15 7.75
CA PHE A 79 2.07 -19.26 6.40
C PHE A 79 0.56 -19.49 6.43
N GLY A 80 0.06 -20.39 7.28
CA GLY A 80 -1.38 -20.62 7.44
C GLY A 80 -2.10 -19.39 8.01
N GLU A 81 -1.50 -18.72 9.00
CA GLU A 81 -2.05 -17.46 9.54
C GLU A 81 -2.18 -16.39 8.45
N ALA A 82 -1.14 -16.21 7.62
CA ALA A 82 -1.21 -15.26 6.51
C ALA A 82 -2.38 -15.57 5.56
N GLN A 83 -2.63 -16.85 5.26
CA GLN A 83 -3.79 -17.26 4.45
C GLN A 83 -5.12 -16.99 5.16
N GLU A 84 -5.21 -17.20 6.47
CA GLU A 84 -6.39 -16.89 7.27
C GLU A 84 -6.68 -15.38 7.29
N LEU A 85 -5.64 -14.54 7.41
CA LEU A 85 -5.76 -13.08 7.32
C LEU A 85 -6.25 -12.63 5.95
N ILE A 86 -5.69 -13.19 4.87
CA ILE A 86 -6.15 -12.93 3.49
C ILE A 86 -7.63 -13.30 3.34
N ASN A 87 -8.03 -14.49 3.83
CA ASN A 87 -9.42 -14.94 3.80
C ASN A 87 -10.32 -14.04 4.66
N MET A 88 -9.83 -13.53 5.78
CA MET A 88 -10.59 -12.60 6.60
C MET A 88 -10.87 -11.31 5.82
N ILE A 89 -9.85 -10.70 5.21
CA ILE A 89 -9.99 -9.46 4.42
C ILE A 89 -10.97 -9.66 3.27
N THR A 90 -10.86 -10.75 2.50
CA THR A 90 -11.76 -11.00 1.36
C THR A 90 -13.20 -11.30 1.77
N ASN A 91 -13.43 -11.79 3.01
CA ASN A 91 -14.77 -12.03 3.53
C ASN A 91 -15.42 -10.81 4.18
N THR A 92 -14.63 -9.84 4.67
CA THR A 92 -15.13 -8.67 5.42
C THR A 92 -15.06 -7.37 4.63
N THR A 93 -14.30 -7.33 3.54
CA THR A 93 -14.08 -6.15 2.70
C THR A 93 -14.43 -6.44 1.24
N PRO A 94 -14.65 -5.42 0.40
CA PRO A 94 -14.84 -5.62 -1.04
C PRO A 94 -13.53 -5.89 -1.81
N MET A 95 -12.41 -6.13 -1.12
CA MET A 95 -11.13 -6.40 -1.78
C MET A 95 -11.14 -7.74 -2.53
N THR A 96 -10.50 -7.76 -3.68
CA THR A 96 -10.22 -9.01 -4.40
C THR A 96 -9.16 -9.84 -3.67
N GLN A 97 -9.09 -11.13 -3.99
CA GLN A 97 -8.05 -12.04 -3.46
C GLN A 97 -6.64 -11.46 -3.62
N ALA A 98 -6.29 -10.99 -4.82
CA ALA A 98 -4.96 -10.45 -5.10
C ALA A 98 -4.65 -9.17 -4.31
N GLN A 99 -5.68 -8.38 -3.98
CA GLN A 99 -5.52 -7.17 -3.17
C GLN A 99 -5.28 -7.50 -1.70
N ALA A 100 -6.05 -8.45 -1.16
CA ALA A 100 -5.86 -8.95 0.20
C ALA A 100 -4.49 -9.64 0.37
N GLU A 101 -4.07 -10.43 -0.62
CA GLU A 101 -2.72 -11.01 -0.68
C GLU A 101 -1.65 -9.92 -0.64
N TRP A 102 -1.77 -8.90 -1.48
CA TRP A 102 -0.82 -7.80 -1.52
C TRP A 102 -0.74 -7.05 -0.18
N GLU A 103 -1.86 -6.81 0.47
CA GLU A 103 -1.93 -6.10 1.76
C GLU A 103 -1.20 -6.87 2.86
N VAL A 104 -1.51 -8.16 3.02
CA VAL A 104 -0.90 -9.03 4.04
C VAL A 104 0.57 -9.27 3.73
N GLU A 105 0.93 -9.51 2.46
CA GLU A 105 2.33 -9.69 2.05
C GLU A 105 3.15 -8.42 2.26
N SER A 106 2.61 -7.25 1.95
CA SER A 106 3.28 -5.96 2.19
C SER A 106 3.50 -5.73 3.68
N ALA A 107 2.52 -6.08 4.52
CA ALA A 107 2.62 -5.98 5.97
C ALA A 107 3.72 -6.90 6.51
N ILE A 108 3.77 -8.16 6.06
CA ILE A 108 4.84 -9.11 6.44
C ILE A 108 6.20 -8.60 5.95
N TYR A 109 6.28 -8.12 4.71
CA TYR A 109 7.53 -7.65 4.11
C TYR A 109 8.15 -6.49 4.90
N VAL A 110 7.33 -5.55 5.35
CA VAL A 110 7.79 -4.36 6.07
C VAL A 110 7.97 -4.65 7.55
N TYR A 111 6.96 -5.22 8.20
CA TYR A 111 6.92 -5.28 9.65
C TYR A 111 7.37 -6.62 10.22
N ALA A 112 7.33 -7.73 9.47
CA ALA A 112 7.79 -9.07 9.88
C ALA A 112 8.72 -9.76 8.87
N PRO A 113 9.78 -9.09 8.38
CA PRO A 113 10.67 -9.66 7.35
C PRO A 113 11.39 -10.93 7.83
N ASP A 114 11.59 -11.06 9.13
CA ASP A 114 12.18 -12.24 9.78
C ASP A 114 11.34 -13.50 9.62
N MET A 115 10.03 -13.38 9.38
CA MET A 115 9.13 -14.52 9.14
C MET A 115 9.16 -15.02 7.70
N ILE A 116 9.61 -14.22 6.72
CA ILE A 116 9.60 -14.56 5.29
C ILE A 116 10.28 -15.92 5.01
N PRO A 117 11.48 -16.24 5.54
CA PRO A 117 12.11 -17.54 5.28
C PRO A 117 11.26 -18.71 5.77
N LYS A 118 10.66 -18.58 6.96
CA LYS A 118 9.79 -19.61 7.55
C LYS A 118 8.50 -19.79 6.74
N ILE A 119 7.88 -18.69 6.33
CA ILE A 119 6.68 -18.69 5.49
C ILE A 119 6.95 -19.37 4.16
N LYS A 120 8.06 -19.05 3.49
CA LYS A 120 8.44 -19.67 2.20
C LYS A 120 8.69 -21.17 2.34
N ASP A 121 9.36 -21.61 3.40
CA ASP A 121 9.59 -23.03 3.68
C ASP A 121 8.26 -23.78 3.94
N GLN A 122 7.34 -23.17 4.68
CA GLN A 122 6.02 -23.73 4.92
C GLN A 122 5.16 -23.77 3.66
N ALA A 123 5.17 -22.71 2.86
CA ALA A 123 4.46 -22.63 1.58
C ALA A 123 4.96 -23.68 0.57
N ALA A 124 6.26 -23.97 0.56
CA ALA A 124 6.85 -25.01 -0.30
C ALA A 124 6.44 -26.44 0.12
N LYS A 125 6.08 -26.62 1.39
CA LYS A 125 5.61 -27.90 1.96
C LYS A 125 4.09 -28.01 1.98
N ALA A 126 3.39 -26.90 1.79
CA ALA A 126 1.95 -26.88 1.69
C ALA A 126 1.53 -27.65 0.42
N ASN A 127 0.75 -28.71 0.62
CA ASN A 127 0.24 -29.51 -0.49
C ASN A 127 -0.91 -28.73 -1.13
N TRP A 128 -0.58 -27.84 -2.06
CA TRP A 128 -1.57 -27.09 -2.82
C TRP A 128 -2.39 -28.06 -3.67
N PRO A 129 -3.73 -27.95 -3.69
CA PRO A 129 -4.49 -28.57 -4.76
C PRO A 129 -4.03 -27.90 -6.06
N THR A 130 -3.34 -28.65 -6.92
CA THR A 130 -3.13 -28.26 -8.30
C THR A 130 -4.50 -28.08 -8.93
N ALA A 131 -4.79 -26.84 -9.37
CA ALA A 131 -5.98 -26.49 -10.14
C ALA A 131 -6.12 -27.34 -11.40
#